data_AF-A0A1B6FJ44-F1
#
_entry.id   AF-A0A1B6FJ44-F1
#
_cell.length_a   1.000
_cell.length_b   1.000
_cell.length_c   1.000
_cell.angle_alpha   90.00
_cell.angle_beta   90.00
_cell.angle_gamma   90.00
#
_symmetry.space_group_name_H-M   'P 1'
#
loop_
_entity.id
_entity.type
_entity.pdbx_description
1 polymer ?
#
loop_
_entity_poly.entity_id
_entity_poly.type
_entity_poly.pdbx_seq_one_letter_code
_entity_poly.pdbx_strand_id
1 'polypeptide(L)'
;ITVLDESNCEQQQVPKPQEFSKPLESFSCDLELKMRFGDVVRMNDYLNSGNGKRQQYWDEPYSKRVLEAINNKSIELKFGAEILGVSYNTLYGRYREVYG
;
A
#
# COMPACT_ATOMS: atom_id res chain seq x y z
N ILE A 1 28.25 -1.05 30.19
CA ILE A 1 28.05 -0.07 29.10
C ILE A 1 27.40 -0.84 27.96
N THR A 2 26.12 -0.52 27.69
CA THR A 2 25.26 -0.92 26.55
C THR A 2 25.00 -2.44 26.39
N VAL A 3 23.77 -2.92 26.21
CA VAL A 3 22.86 -2.62 25.10
C VAL A 3 21.38 -2.82 25.46
N LEU A 4 20.56 -2.11 24.69
CA LEU A 4 19.15 -1.78 24.88
C LEU A 4 18.22 -2.98 24.68
N ASP A 5 17.27 -3.11 25.60
CA ASP A 5 15.98 -3.76 25.41
C ASP A 5 15.15 -2.85 24.50
N GLU A 6 14.78 -3.29 23.29
CA GLU A 6 13.56 -2.86 22.58
C GLU A 6 13.46 -3.52 21.19
N SER A 7 12.20 -3.81 20.82
CA SER A 7 11.71 -4.13 19.47
C SER A 7 11.78 -5.59 19.02
N ASN A 8 10.99 -6.46 19.67
CA ASN A 8 10.38 -7.58 18.97
C ASN A 8 9.28 -7.05 18.02
N CYS A 9 9.64 -6.68 16.80
CA CYS A 9 8.68 -6.47 15.72
C CYS A 9 8.39 -7.82 15.05
N GLU A 10 7.56 -8.61 15.72
CA GLU A 10 7.02 -9.85 15.17
C GLU A 10 5.98 -9.48 14.11
N GLN A 11 6.42 -9.36 12.85
CA GLN A 11 5.51 -9.30 11.70
C GLN A 11 5.55 -10.64 10.95
N GLN A 12 4.52 -11.41 11.28
CA GLN A 12 4.00 -12.66 10.69
C GLN A 12 4.50 -13.04 9.29
N GLN A 13 5.07 -14.24 9.28
CA GLN A 13 5.13 -15.31 8.27
C GLN A 13 4.48 -15.11 6.88
N VAL A 14 5.33 -15.33 5.87
CA VAL A 14 5.14 -15.68 4.43
C VAL A 14 3.88 -16.49 4.07
N PRO A 15 3.38 -16.33 2.82
CA PRO A 15 3.61 -17.39 1.83
C PRO A 15 3.98 -16.89 0.41
N LYS A 16 4.97 -17.54 -0.20
CA LYS A 16 5.20 -17.63 -1.66
C LYS A 16 4.61 -18.99 -2.11
N PRO A 17 4.30 -19.29 -3.38
CA PRO A 17 3.92 -18.49 -4.56
C PRO A 17 2.49 -18.82 -5.02
N GLN A 18 1.74 -17.86 -5.56
CA GLN A 18 0.58 -18.20 -6.41
C GLN A 18 0.66 -17.37 -7.69
N GLU A 19 1.28 -17.97 -8.71
CA GLU A 19 0.97 -17.65 -10.10
C GLU A 19 -0.52 -17.94 -10.32
N PHE A 20 -1.34 -16.91 -10.11
CA PHE A 20 -2.73 -16.97 -10.49
C PHE A 20 -2.76 -16.59 -11.97
N SER A 21 -2.60 -17.59 -12.84
CA SER A 21 -2.87 -17.51 -14.27
C SER A 21 -4.32 -17.07 -14.46
N LYS A 22 -4.55 -15.75 -14.50
CA LYS A 22 -5.81 -15.16 -14.95
C LYS A 22 -5.75 -15.09 -16.48
N PRO A 23 -6.78 -15.57 -17.19
CA PRO A 23 -6.79 -15.61 -18.66
C PRO A 23 -6.68 -14.20 -19.25
N LEU A 24 -6.02 -14.12 -20.41
CA LEU A 24 -5.54 -12.95 -21.16
C LEU A 24 -6.62 -11.98 -21.70
N GLU A 25 -7.79 -11.89 -21.08
CA GLU A 25 -8.90 -11.04 -21.57
C GLU A 25 -9.23 -9.81 -20.70
N SER A 26 -8.52 -9.58 -19.59
CA SER A 26 -8.72 -8.40 -18.72
C SER A 26 -7.41 -7.66 -18.40
N PHE A 27 -6.47 -7.57 -19.34
CA PHE A 27 -5.19 -6.87 -19.15
C PHE A 27 -5.26 -5.36 -19.45
N SER A 28 -6.32 -4.87 -20.09
CA SER A 28 -6.46 -3.43 -20.40
C SER A 28 -6.69 -2.55 -19.16
N CYS A 29 -7.32 -3.06 -18.11
CA CYS A 29 -7.59 -2.25 -16.92
C CYS A 29 -6.37 -2.13 -16.00
N ASP A 30 -5.58 -3.19 -15.87
CA ASP A 30 -4.46 -3.24 -14.91
C ASP A 30 -3.29 -2.34 -15.35
N LEU A 31 -2.97 -2.33 -16.65
CA LEU A 31 -1.91 -1.46 -17.19
C LEU A 31 -2.28 0.02 -17.12
N GLU A 32 -3.56 0.34 -17.39
CA GLU A 32 -4.07 1.71 -17.28
C GLU A 32 -4.04 2.20 -15.83
N LEU A 33 -4.44 1.36 -14.88
CA LEU A 33 -4.33 1.67 -13.44
C LEU A 33 -2.87 1.86 -13.02
N LYS A 34 -1.96 1.01 -13.49
CA LYS A 34 -0.53 1.13 -13.21
C LYS A 34 0.08 2.41 -13.78
N MET A 35 -0.41 2.90 -14.93
CA MET A 35 -0.06 4.22 -15.44
C MET A 35 -0.67 5.36 -14.61
N ARG A 36 -1.93 5.22 -14.17
CA ARG A 36 -2.63 6.23 -13.35
C ARG A 36 -2.07 6.41 -11.93
N PHE A 37 -1.41 5.37 -11.41
CA PHE A 37 -0.79 5.35 -10.09
C PHE A 37 0.74 5.22 -10.16
N GLY A 38 1.35 5.47 -11.32
CA GLY A 38 2.80 5.40 -11.50
C GLY A 38 3.56 6.48 -10.71
N ASP A 39 2.88 7.56 -10.34
CA ASP A 39 3.38 8.65 -9.48
C ASP A 39 3.31 8.33 -7.98
N VAL A 40 2.72 7.20 -7.59
CA VAL A 40 2.59 6.83 -6.18
C VAL A 40 3.94 6.40 -5.61
N VAL A 41 4.43 7.18 -4.63
CA VAL A 41 5.62 6.83 -3.86
C VAL A 41 5.23 5.79 -2.81
N ARG A 42 6.02 4.71 -2.69
CA ARG A 42 5.79 3.69 -1.67
C ARG A 42 6.07 4.23 -0.28
N MET A 43 5.32 3.80 0.73
CA MET A 43 5.51 4.18 2.14
C MET A 43 6.94 3.93 2.61
N ASN A 44 7.52 2.77 2.30
CA ASN A 44 8.90 2.46 2.67
C ASN A 44 9.90 3.44 2.03
N ASP A 45 9.68 3.83 0.77
CA ASP A 45 10.56 4.75 0.04
C ASP A 45 10.46 6.18 0.58
N TYR A 46 9.25 6.63 0.89
CA TYR A 46 8.98 7.92 1.53
C TYR A 46 9.67 8.05 2.90
N LEU A 47 9.63 6.99 3.71
CA LEU A 47 10.28 6.97 5.02
C LEU A 47 11.81 6.89 4.90
N ASN A 48 12.32 6.07 3.98
CA ASN A 48 13.77 5.93 3.75
C ASN A 48 14.41 7.19 3.18
N SER A 49 13.64 8.02 2.47
CA SER A 49 14.11 9.32 1.96
C SER A 49 14.39 10.33 3.09
N GLY A 50 14.00 10.05 4.34
CA GLY A 50 14.21 10.95 5.48
C GLY A 50 13.28 12.18 5.48
N ASN A 51 12.33 12.24 4.54
CA ASN A 51 11.52 13.42 4.26
C ASN A 51 10.23 13.53 5.09
N GLY A 52 9.87 12.55 5.92
CA GLY A 52 8.61 12.69 6.67
C GLY A 52 8.24 11.59 7.66
N LYS A 53 7.15 11.87 8.38
CA LYS A 53 6.50 10.95 9.32
C LYS A 53 5.48 10.09 8.57
N ARG A 54 5.27 8.85 9.04
CA ARG A 54 4.22 7.94 8.53
C ARG A 54 2.83 8.57 8.44
N GLN A 55 2.51 9.49 9.35
CA GLN A 55 1.22 10.17 9.34
C GLN A 55 1.05 11.07 8.12
N GLN A 56 2.09 11.83 7.76
CA GLN A 56 2.05 12.74 6.61
C GLN A 56 1.92 12.00 5.29
N TYR A 57 2.49 10.79 5.18
CA TYR A 57 2.32 9.96 4.00
C TYR A 57 0.86 9.74 3.60
N TRP A 58 -0.05 9.65 4.57
CA TRP A 58 -1.49 9.47 4.30
C TRP A 58 -2.20 10.77 3.92
N ASP A 59 -1.59 11.92 4.22
CA ASP A 59 -2.07 13.22 3.79
C ASP A 59 -1.66 13.58 2.36
N GLU A 60 -0.64 12.90 1.84
CA GLU A 60 -0.15 13.08 0.49
C GLU A 60 -1.23 12.81 -0.58
N PRO A 61 -1.21 13.57 -1.69
CA PRO A 61 -2.24 13.50 -2.72
C PRO A 61 -2.33 12.11 -3.36
N TYR A 62 -1.20 11.42 -3.52
CA TYR A 62 -1.14 10.09 -4.12
C TYR A 62 -1.80 9.02 -3.21
N SER A 63 -1.61 9.10 -1.89
CA SER A 63 -2.21 8.17 -0.92
C SER A 63 -3.72 8.36 -0.82
N LYS A 64 -4.16 9.63 -0.79
CA LYS A 64 -5.59 9.97 -0.81
C LYS A 64 -6.27 9.46 -2.08
N ARG A 65 -5.63 9.65 -3.24
CA ARG A 65 -6.16 9.17 -4.53
C ARG A 65 -6.35 7.64 -4.55
N VAL A 66 -5.43 6.88 -3.94
CA VAL A 66 -5.56 5.42 -3.79
C VAL A 66 -6.73 5.07 -2.86
N LEU A 67 -6.84 5.72 -1.70
CA LEU A 67 -7.96 5.53 -0.76
C LEU A 67 -9.32 5.84 -1.39
N GLU A 68 -9.42 6.92 -2.14
CA GLU A 68 -10.62 7.29 -2.89
C GLU A 68 -10.92 6.29 -4.01
N ALA A 69 -9.92 5.82 -4.75
CA ALA A 69 -10.10 4.82 -5.80
C ALA A 69 -10.62 3.49 -5.24
N ILE A 70 -10.18 3.11 -4.04
CA ILE A 70 -10.71 1.96 -3.29
C ILE A 70 -12.16 2.21 -2.89
N ASN A 71 -12.46 3.37 -2.31
CA ASN A 71 -13.82 3.72 -1.89
C ASN A 71 -14.80 3.72 -3.08
N ASN A 72 -14.36 4.22 -4.23
CA ASN A 72 -15.09 4.20 -5.49
C ASN A 72 -15.18 2.80 -6.13
N LYS A 73 -14.60 1.76 -5.50
CA LYS A 73 -14.48 0.39 -6.04
C LYS A 73 -13.80 0.33 -7.41
N SER A 74 -13.01 1.35 -7.74
CA SER A 74 -12.26 1.42 -8.99
C SER A 74 -11.03 0.52 -8.94
N ILE A 75 -10.47 0.29 -7.75
CA ILE A 75 -9.37 -0.64 -7.50
C ILE A 75 -9.65 -1.50 -6.28
N GLU A 76 -9.05 -2.69 -6.25
CA GLU A 76 -9.11 -3.57 -5.09
C GLU A 76 -8.17 -3.07 -3.97
N LEU A 77 -8.55 -3.28 -2.71
CA LEU A 77 -7.72 -2.91 -1.56
C LEU A 77 -6.34 -3.60 -1.60
N LYS A 78 -6.29 -4.84 -2.09
CA LYS A 78 -5.05 -5.59 -2.30
C LYS A 78 -4.12 -4.88 -3.29
N PHE A 79 -4.68 -4.37 -4.39
CA PHE A 79 -3.91 -3.65 -5.41
C PHE A 79 -3.42 -2.30 -4.90
N GLY A 80 -4.27 -1.53 -4.19
CA GLY A 80 -3.84 -0.28 -3.56
C GLY A 80 -2.70 -0.47 -2.54
N ALA A 81 -2.74 -1.56 -1.77
CA ALA A 81 -1.68 -1.90 -0.82
C ALA A 81 -0.36 -2.23 -1.52
N GLU A 82 -0.43 -2.95 -2.64
CA GLU A 82 0.73 -3.26 -3.48
C GLU A 82 1.38 -2.00 -4.06
N ILE A 83 0.57 -1.08 -4.59
CA ILE A 83 1.05 0.20 -5.14
C ILE A 83 1.71 1.04 -4.04
N LEU A 84 1.06 1.20 -2.90
CA LEU A 84 1.57 1.99 -1.77
C LEU A 84 2.75 1.31 -1.06
N GLY A 85 3.04 0.03 -1.34
CA GLY A 85 4.09 -0.73 -0.67
C GLY A 85 3.85 -0.90 0.83
N VAL A 86 2.59 -1.04 1.23
CA VAL A 86 2.16 -1.30 2.61
C VAL A 86 1.41 -2.62 2.71
N SER A 87 1.32 -3.17 3.91
CA SER A 87 0.51 -4.36 4.16
C SER A 87 -0.98 -4.04 4.03
N TYR A 88 -1.75 -5.02 3.53
CA TYR A 88 -3.21 -4.94 3.42
C TYR A 88 -3.86 -4.46 4.73
N ASN A 89 -3.46 -5.02 5.89
CA ASN A 89 -3.98 -4.63 7.20
C ASN A 89 -3.74 -3.16 7.51
N THR A 90 -2.57 -2.62 7.15
CA THR A 90 -2.24 -1.20 7.37
C THR A 90 -3.14 -0.30 6.54
N LEU A 91 -3.34 -0.63 5.27
CA LEU A 91 -4.23 0.12 4.39
C LEU A 91 -5.69 0.00 4.83
N TYR A 92 -6.11 -1.20 5.24
CA TYR A 92 -7.47 -1.46 5.71
C TYR A 92 -7.78 -0.68 6.99
N GLY A 93 -6.85 -0.66 7.96
CA GLY A 93 -6.99 0.14 9.17
C GLY A 93 -7.19 1.61 8.83
N ARG A 94 -6.38 2.14 7.90
CA ARG A 94 -6.49 3.54 7.47
C ARG A 94 -7.78 3.85 6.72
N TYR A 95 -8.19 2.97 5.82
CA TYR A 95 -9.44 3.10 5.10
C TYR A 95 -10.64 3.18 6.05
N ARG A 96 -10.66 2.32 7.09
CA ARG A 96 -11.73 2.33 8.09
C ARG A 96 -11.72 3.54 9.01
N GLU A 97 -10.55 4.11 9.32
CA GLU A 97 -10.48 5.36 10.08
C GLU A 97 -11.04 6.56 9.30
N VAL A 98 -10.95 6.54 7.97
CA VAL A 98 -11.37 7.65 7.10
C VAL A 98 -12.83 7.52 6.66
N TYR A 99 -13.30 6.31 6.34
CA TYR A 99 -14.63 6.06 5.75
C TYR A 99 -15.54 5.16 6.60
N GLY A 100 -15.06 4.64 7.74
CA GLY A 100 -15.77 3.69 8.59
C GLY A 100 -16.62 4.34 9.68
#